data_AF-A0A928Z616-F1
#
_entry.id   AF-A0A928Z616-F1
#
_cell.length_a   1.000
_cell.length_b   1.000
_cell.length_c   1.000
_cell.angle_alpha   90.00
_cell.angle_beta   90.00
_cell.angle_gamma   90.00
#
_symmetry.space_group_name_H-M   'P 1'
#
loop_
_entity.id
_entity.type
_entity.pdbx_description
1 polymer ?
#
loop_
_entity_poly.entity_id
_entity_poly.type
_entity_poly.pdbx_seq_one_letter_code
_entity_poly.pdbx_strand_id
1 'polypeptide(L)'
;MRRAARIDANQPEIVDTLRRHGATVQPLHTVGGGCPDLLVGYRGKNFLLEVKDGLKCPSDRKLTPAQTAWHEAWAGEAVVVLSAGDALRVLGIEEVAA
;
A
#
# COMPACT_ATOMS: atom_id res chain seq x y z
N MET A 1 20.23 -0.78 16.86
CA MET A 1 20.18 -0.62 15.39
C MET A 1 18.73 -0.54 14.96
N ARG A 2 18.31 0.56 14.33
CA ARG A 2 16.99 0.63 13.68
C ARG A 2 17.10 -0.24 12.42
N ARG A 3 16.55 -1.45 12.47
CA ARG A 3 16.50 -2.37 11.31
C ARG A 3 15.81 -1.60 10.18
N ALA A 4 16.39 -1.57 8.99
CA ALA A 4 15.73 -0.99 7.82
C ALA A 4 14.33 -1.60 7.73
N ALA A 5 13.30 -0.74 7.59
CA ALA A 5 11.95 -1.20 7.39
C ALA A 5 11.93 -2.07 6.13
N ARG A 6 11.55 -3.34 6.29
CA ARG A 6 11.49 -4.28 5.17
C ARG A 6 10.25 -3.94 4.36
N ILE A 7 10.44 -3.42 3.15
CA ILE A 7 9.36 -3.24 2.17
C ILE A 7 9.10 -4.56 1.44
N ASP A 8 7.88 -4.76 0.97
CA ASP A 8 7.54 -5.89 0.09
C ASP A 8 8.12 -5.71 -1.31
N ALA A 9 8.44 -6.83 -1.97
CA ALA A 9 9.16 -6.84 -3.25
C ALA A 9 8.36 -6.21 -4.39
N ASN A 10 7.03 -6.25 -4.31
CA ASN A 10 6.12 -5.66 -5.31
C ASN A 10 5.87 -4.15 -5.11
N GLN A 11 6.32 -3.54 -4.01
CA GLN A 11 6.07 -2.12 -3.74
C GLN A 11 6.60 -1.20 -4.86
N PRO A 12 7.83 -1.37 -5.40
CA PRO A 12 8.32 -0.50 -6.49
C PRO A 12 7.44 -0.53 -7.74
N GLU A 13 6.94 -1.72 -8.13
CA GLU A 13 6.04 -1.89 -9.28
C GLU A 13 4.69 -1.17 -9.07
N ILE A 14 4.12 -1.29 -7.86
CA ILE A 14 2.89 -0.60 -7.47
C ILE A 14 3.09 0.92 -7.55
N VAL A 15 4.18 1.44 -6.97
CA VAL A 15 4.50 2.87 -6.97
C VAL A 15 4.63 3.40 -8.39
N ASP A 16 5.39 2.71 -9.24
CA ASP A 16 5.57 3.08 -10.65
C ASP A 16 4.24 3.09 -11.41
N THR A 17 3.43 2.05 -11.23
CA THR A 17 2.12 1.93 -11.89
C THR A 17 1.16 3.04 -11.48
N LEU A 18 1.06 3.33 -10.18
CA LEU A 18 0.23 4.43 -9.67
C LEU A 18 0.67 5.78 -10.25
N ARG A 19 1.98 6.03 -10.31
CA ARG A 19 2.54 7.27 -10.88
C ARG A 19 2.27 7.40 -12.37
N ARG A 20 2.38 6.31 -13.14
CA ARG A 20 2.01 6.29 -14.57
C ARG A 20 0.54 6.65 -14.82
N HIS A 21 -0.33 6.38 -13.86
CA HIS A 21 -1.76 6.74 -13.93
C HIS A 21 -2.08 8.12 -13.33
N GLY A 22 -1.06 8.96 -13.09
CA GLY A 22 -1.25 10.33 -12.64
C GLY A 22 -1.47 10.48 -11.14
N ALA A 23 -1.25 9.43 -10.35
CA ALA A 23 -1.23 9.55 -8.89
C ALA A 23 0.12 10.08 -8.40
N THR A 24 0.09 10.81 -7.28
CA THR A 24 1.30 11.12 -6.50
C THR A 24 1.46 10.08 -5.42
N VAL A 25 2.70 9.65 -5.14
CA VAL A 25 2.96 8.58 -4.18
C VAL A 25 4.12 8.97 -3.26
N GLN A 26 3.84 8.99 -1.97
CA GLN A 26 4.78 9.21 -0.88
C GLN A 26 4.96 7.90 -0.09
N PRO A 27 6.14 7.27 -0.14
CA PRO A 27 6.46 6.14 0.74
C PRO A 27 6.52 6.57 2.20
N LEU A 28 5.95 5.77 3.08
CA LEU A 28 5.83 6.01 4.52
C LEU A 28 6.55 4.95 5.38
N HIS A 29 7.15 3.93 4.78
CA HIS A 29 7.84 2.83 5.47
C HIS A 29 8.90 3.27 6.51
N THR A 30 9.45 4.49 6.40
CA THR A 30 10.42 5.03 7.36
C THR A 30 9.78 5.61 8.63
N VAL A 31 8.47 5.89 8.65
CA VAL A 31 7.72 6.37 9.82
C VAL A 31 7.78 5.31 10.92
N GLY A 32 7.53 4.05 10.58
CA GLY A 32 7.53 2.92 11.50
C GLY A 32 6.23 2.82 12.32
N GLY A 33 6.24 2.00 13.38
CA GLY A 33 5.11 1.88 14.31
C GLY A 33 3.85 1.24 13.71
N GLY A 34 3.97 0.51 12.60
CA GLY A 34 2.81 -0.08 11.90
C GLY A 34 2.10 0.88 10.94
N CYS A 35 2.64 2.09 10.73
CA CYS A 35 2.12 3.04 9.74
C CYS A 35 2.07 2.40 8.34
N PRO A 36 0.99 2.63 7.55
CA PRO A 36 0.85 2.08 6.21
C PRO A 36 2.02 2.43 5.31
N ASP A 37 2.26 1.62 4.29
CA ASP A 37 3.41 1.76 3.41
C ASP A 37 3.41 2.99 2.51
N LEU A 38 2.25 3.37 1.96
CA LEU A 38 2.13 4.42 0.95
C LEU A 38 1.00 5.40 1.29
N LEU A 39 1.28 6.69 1.13
CA LEU A 39 0.28 7.73 0.97
C LEU A 39 0.17 8.08 -0.52
N VAL A 40 -1.02 7.94 -1.06
CA VAL A 40 -1.32 8.16 -2.47
C VAL A 40 -2.32 9.30 -2.62
N GLY A 41 -1.98 10.30 -3.44
CA GLY A 41 -2.87 11.39 -3.81
C GLY A 41 -3.37 11.19 -5.23
N TYR A 42 -4.70 11.13 -5.43
CA TYR A 42 -5.32 11.00 -6.75
C TYR A 42 -6.67 11.72 -6.80
N ARG A 43 -6.89 12.56 -7.83
CA ARG A 43 -8.13 13.31 -8.08
C ARG A 43 -8.70 14.03 -6.83
N GLY A 44 -7.82 14.68 -6.06
CA GLY A 44 -8.21 15.46 -4.87
C GLY A 44 -8.51 14.62 -3.62
N LYS A 45 -8.23 13.31 -3.64
CA LYS A 45 -8.38 12.40 -2.50
C LYS A 45 -7.05 11.80 -2.09
N ASN A 46 -6.96 11.46 -0.81
CA ASN A 46 -5.82 10.76 -0.21
C ASN A 46 -6.22 9.32 0.10
N PHE A 47 -5.32 8.39 -0.19
CA PHE A 47 -5.47 6.96 0.06
C PHE A 47 -4.25 6.46 0.82
N LEU A 48 -4.47 5.73 1.90
CA LEU A 48 -3.40 5.02 2.60
C LEU A 48 -3.43 3.56 2.16
N LEU A 49 -2.29 3.09 1.64
CA LEU A 49 -2.14 1.72 1.16
C LEU A 49 -1.09 1.00 1.99
N GLU A 50 -1.47 -0.16 2.49
CA GLU A 50 -0.58 -1.15 3.10
C GLU A 50 -0.30 -2.22 2.04
N VAL A 51 0.98 -2.42 1.70
CA VAL A 51 1.38 -3.31 0.61
C VAL A 51 1.68 -4.69 1.18
N LYS A 52 1.15 -5.72 0.52
CA LYS A 52 1.56 -7.11 0.73
C LYS A 52 1.86 -7.76 -0.61
N ASP A 53 2.81 -8.68 -0.61
CA ASP A 53 3.14 -9.43 -1.82
C ASP A 53 2.12 -10.56 -2.04
N GLY A 54 1.24 -10.38 -3.05
CA GLY A 54 0.21 -11.35 -3.42
C GLY A 54 0.73 -12.72 -3.85
N LEU A 55 2.02 -12.83 -4.24
CA LEU A 55 2.64 -14.09 -4.64
C LEU A 55 3.09 -14.94 -3.45
N LYS A 56 3.22 -14.37 -2.25
CA LYS A 56 3.61 -15.11 -1.05
C LYS A 56 2.48 -16.02 -0.57
N CYS A 57 2.75 -16.93 0.36
CA CYS A 57 1.70 -17.76 0.94
C CYS A 57 0.72 -16.92 1.79
N PRO A 58 -0.53 -17.36 2.02
CA PRO A 58 -1.52 -16.57 2.75
C PRO A 58 -1.10 -16.12 4.16
N SER A 59 -0.27 -16.89 4.86
CA SER A 59 0.25 -16.48 6.18
C SER A 59 1.17 -15.26 6.10
N ASP A 60 1.95 -15.17 5.02
CA ASP A 60 2.94 -14.09 4.81
C ASP A 60 2.29 -12.82 4.21
N ARG A 61 1.02 -12.90 3.81
CA ARG A 61 0.21 -11.75 3.36
C ARG A 61 -0.53 -11.05 4.51
N LYS A 62 -0.47 -11.59 5.72
CA LYS A 62 -1.19 -11.02 6.87
C LYS A 62 -0.51 -9.74 7.35
N LEU A 63 -1.31 -8.84 7.92
CA LEU A 63 -0.79 -7.71 8.70
C LEU A 63 0.05 -8.24 9.87
N THR A 64 1.17 -7.57 10.13
CA THR A 64 1.90 -7.78 11.38
C THR A 64 1.08 -7.23 12.56
N PRO A 65 1.33 -7.67 13.80
CA PRO A 65 0.58 -7.18 14.96
C PRO A 65 0.59 -5.64 15.11
N ALA A 66 1.71 -4.99 14.77
CA ALA A 66 1.81 -3.53 14.82
C ALA A 66 0.95 -2.85 13.75
N GLN A 67 0.89 -3.43 12.54
CA GLN A 67 0.04 -2.92 11.46
C GLN A 67 -1.44 -3.13 11.78
N THR A 68 -1.81 -4.30 12.33
CA THR A 68 -3.19 -4.55 12.80
C THR A 68 -3.61 -3.51 13.83
N ALA A 69 -2.80 -3.28 14.86
CA ALA A 69 -3.11 -2.28 15.89
C ALA A 69 -3.23 -0.86 15.31
N TRP A 70 -2.40 -0.50 14.34
CA TRP A 70 -2.48 0.79 13.67
C TRP A 70 -3.77 0.91 12.86
N HIS A 71 -4.10 -0.09 12.04
CA HIS A 71 -5.31 -0.12 11.22
C HIS A 71 -6.59 -0.05 12.08
N GLU A 72 -6.62 -0.76 13.20
CA GLU A 72 -7.76 -0.75 14.13
C GLU A 72 -7.94 0.59 14.84
N ALA A 73 -6.84 1.29 15.15
CA ALA A 73 -6.88 2.59 15.82
C ALA A 73 -7.17 3.77 14.88
N TRP A 74 -6.95 3.60 13.57
CA TRP A 74 -7.08 4.68 12.60
C TRP A 74 -8.55 4.99 12.30
N ALA A 75 -8.96 6.24 12.48
CA ALA A 75 -10.33 6.68 12.23
C ALA A 75 -10.63 7.02 10.75
N GLY A 76 -9.66 6.81 9.86
CA GLY A 76 -9.81 6.97 8.41
C GLY A 76 -9.70 5.63 7.68
N GLU A 77 -9.56 5.68 6.37
CA GLU A 77 -9.39 4.49 5.54
C GLU A 77 -7.91 4.14 5.34
N ALA A 78 -7.57 2.86 5.48
CA ALA A 78 -6.29 2.29 5.08
C ALA A 78 -6.53 0.88 4.49
N VAL A 79 -6.09 0.68 3.25
CA VAL A 79 -6.45 -0.50 2.45
C VAL A 79 -5.23 -1.39 2.21
N VAL A 80 -5.40 -2.70 2.37
CA VAL A 80 -4.37 -3.68 2.00
C VAL A 80 -4.47 -3.97 0.50
N VAL A 81 -3.36 -3.84 -0.21
CA VAL A 81 -3.26 -4.14 -1.66
C VAL A 81 -2.23 -5.24 -1.91
N LEU A 82 -2.55 -6.18 -2.80
CA LEU A 82 -1.68 -7.34 -3.10
C LEU A 82 -0.93 -7.20 -4.42
N SER A 83 -1.32 -6.25 -5.26
CA SER A 83 -0.82 -6.06 -6.62
C SER A 83 -1.03 -4.62 -7.12
N ALA A 84 -0.41 -4.26 -8.25
CA ALA A 84 -0.63 -2.99 -8.91
C ALA A 84 -2.10 -2.81 -9.35
N GLY A 85 -2.74 -3.88 -9.84
CA GLY A 85 -4.16 -3.86 -10.20
C GLY A 85 -5.08 -3.62 -9.01
N ASP A 86 -4.76 -4.15 -7.83
CA ASP A 86 -5.51 -3.83 -6.60
C ASP A 86 -5.39 -2.36 -6.25
N ALA A 87 -4.18 -1.81 -6.33
CA ALA A 87 -3.95 -0.40 -6.05
C ALA A 87 -4.72 0.50 -7.02
N LEU A 88 -4.73 0.20 -8.32
CA LEU A 88 -5.53 0.94 -9.31
C LEU A 88 -7.03 0.88 -9.03
N ARG A 89 -7.55 -0.28 -8.63
CA ARG A 89 -8.96 -0.43 -8.24
C ARG A 89 -9.32 0.43 -7.02
N VAL A 90 -8.43 0.56 -6.04
CA VAL A 90 -8.63 1.49 -4.90
C VAL A 90 -8.76 2.94 -5.37
N LEU A 91 -8.04 3.33 -6.43
CA LEU A 91 -8.12 4.66 -7.04
C LEU A 91 -9.36 4.83 -7.95
N GLY A 92 -10.17 3.79 -8.14
CA GLY A 92 -11.30 3.77 -9.07
C GLY A 92 -10.87 3.74 -10.54
N ILE A 93 -9.72 3.13 -10.83
CA ILE A 93 -9.23 2.91 -12.19
C ILE A 93 -9.52 1.46 -12.56
N GLU A 94 -10.43 1.28 -13.51
CA GLU A 94 -10.72 -0.01 -14.15
C GLU A 94 -9.78 -0.17 -15.35
N GLU A 95 -8.89 -1.17 -15.33
CA GLU A 95 -8.16 -1.55 -16.54
C GLU A 95 -9.10 -2.31 -17.46
N VAL A 96 -9.39 -1.73 -18.63
CA VAL A 96 -10.12 -2.45 -19.68
C VAL A 96 -9.15 -3.48 -20.26
N ALA A 97 -9.47 -4.77 -20.10
CA ALA A 97 -8.72 -5.82 -20.80
C ALA A 97 -8.81 -5.55 -22.32
N ALA A 98 -7.64 -5.38 -22.94
CA ALA A 98 -7.52 -5.29 -24.39
C ALA A 98 -7.82 -6.63 -25.07
#